data_AF-A0AAI8IL51-F1
#
_entry.id   AF-A0AAI8IL51-F1
#
_cell.length_a   1.000
_cell.length_b   1.000
_cell.length_c   1.000
_cell.angle_alpha   90.00
_cell.angle_beta   90.00
_cell.angle_gamma   90.00
#
_symmetry.space_group_name_H-M   'P 1'
#
loop_
_entity.id
_entity.type
_entity.pdbx_description
1 polymer ?
#
loop_
_entity_poly.entity_id
_entity_poly.type
_entity_poly.pdbx_seq_one_letter_code
_entity_poly.pdbx_strand_id
1 'polypeptide(L)'
;MAGYFEPTEKGAAATLDAVEISIIRSLAVQLLELIGPGDDHLGDDPLAELFAEGPSEAPTDPVLRRLFPDAYADPATAATAQEAEELRARSAEFRRFTENDLRAAKRESALLVVRTLDAVPVDSEGGGTVELTPDQSRQWIGALNDLRLAIAARLDLRDESDTDELFQLPDSDPRKPMVIAQLWLAGLQESLIETLTAGG
;
A
#
# COMPACT_ATOMS: atom_id res chain seq x y z
N MET A 1 1.07 -24.35 -1.14
CA MET A 1 0.96 -23.71 -2.48
C MET A 1 0.41 -22.34 -2.19
N ALA A 2 1.00 -21.26 -2.72
CA ALA A 2 0.56 -19.92 -2.34
C ALA A 2 -0.93 -19.74 -2.64
N GLY A 3 -1.69 -19.23 -1.66
CA GLY A 3 -3.11 -19.01 -1.83
C GLY A 3 -3.37 -17.85 -2.80
N TYR A 4 -3.97 -18.13 -3.95
CA TYR A 4 -4.46 -17.10 -4.87
C TYR A 4 -5.96 -16.89 -4.68
N PHE A 5 -6.45 -15.71 -5.05
CA PHE A 5 -7.87 -15.42 -5.01
C PHE A 5 -8.60 -16.10 -6.17
N GLU A 6 -9.70 -16.76 -5.83
CA GLU A 6 -10.65 -17.36 -6.76
C GLU A 6 -12.01 -16.65 -6.67
N PRO A 7 -12.75 -16.51 -7.78
CA PRO A 7 -14.08 -15.91 -7.75
C PRO A 7 -15.06 -16.77 -6.96
N THR A 8 -15.94 -16.12 -6.20
CA THR A 8 -17.06 -16.75 -5.49
C THR A 8 -18.38 -16.08 -5.86
N GLU A 9 -19.51 -16.66 -5.48
CA GLU A 9 -20.84 -16.04 -5.70
C GLU A 9 -20.96 -14.63 -5.07
N LYS A 10 -20.17 -14.34 -4.04
CA LYS A 10 -20.26 -13.10 -3.24
C LYS A 10 -19.03 -12.21 -3.36
N GLY A 11 -18.08 -12.52 -4.24
CA GLY A 11 -16.85 -11.76 -4.42
C GLY A 11 -15.66 -12.68 -4.68
N ALA A 12 -14.67 -12.71 -3.79
CA ALA A 12 -13.44 -13.48 -3.96
C ALA A 12 -13.06 -14.24 -2.68
N ALA A 13 -12.33 -15.35 -2.81
CA ALA A 13 -11.78 -16.06 -1.68
C ALA A 13 -10.37 -16.58 -1.94
N ALA A 14 -9.51 -16.59 -0.92
CA ALA A 14 -8.18 -17.18 -0.98
C ALA A 14 -7.93 -18.01 0.28
N THR A 15 -7.38 -19.22 0.12
CA THR A 15 -6.93 -20.05 1.25
C THR A 15 -5.47 -19.77 1.51
N LEU A 16 -5.16 -19.17 2.65
CA LEU A 16 -3.81 -18.75 3.03
C LEU A 16 -3.30 -19.59 4.21
N ASP A 17 -2.02 -19.94 4.19
CA ASP A 17 -1.39 -20.57 5.35
C ASP A 17 -1.07 -19.58 6.47
N ALA A 18 -0.68 -20.09 7.65
CA ALA A 18 -0.37 -19.28 8.81
C ALA A 18 0.75 -18.24 8.57
N VAL A 19 1.72 -18.59 7.73
CA VAL A 19 2.86 -17.73 7.41
C VAL A 19 2.42 -16.61 6.46
N GLU A 20 1.65 -16.93 5.43
CA GLU A 20 1.07 -15.97 4.50
C GLU A 20 0.20 -14.94 5.21
N ILE A 21 -0.71 -15.39 6.08
CA ILE A 21 -1.55 -14.52 6.92
C ILE A 21 -0.67 -13.61 7.78
N SER A 22 0.35 -14.18 8.45
CA SER A 22 1.25 -13.43 9.31
C SER A 22 2.04 -12.36 8.55
N ILE A 23 2.52 -12.67 7.34
CA ILE A 23 3.29 -11.74 6.50
C ILE A 23 2.39 -10.57 6.07
N ILE A 24 1.23 -10.82 5.47
CA ILE A 24 0.35 -9.73 4.99
C ILE A 24 -0.08 -8.85 6.16
N ARG A 25 -0.48 -9.47 7.27
CA ARG A 25 -0.87 -8.75 8.49
C ARG A 25 0.27 -7.89 9.02
N SER A 26 1.48 -8.44 9.12
CA SER A 26 2.65 -7.71 9.63
C SER A 26 3.00 -6.53 8.72
N LEU A 27 2.98 -6.72 7.41
CA LEU A 27 3.23 -5.65 6.43
C LEU A 27 2.16 -4.56 6.51
N ALA A 28 0.89 -4.93 6.64
CA ALA A 28 -0.21 -3.96 6.81
C ALA A 28 -0.08 -3.17 8.11
N VAL A 29 0.30 -3.80 9.22
CA VAL A 29 0.55 -3.12 10.50
C VAL A 29 1.75 -2.17 10.39
N GLN A 30 2.86 -2.62 9.80
CA GLN A 30 4.03 -1.77 9.57
C GLN A 30 3.69 -0.56 8.68
N LEU A 31 2.85 -0.75 7.67
CA LEU A 31 2.36 0.36 6.84
C LEU A 31 1.51 1.34 7.66
N LEU A 32 0.63 0.85 8.53
CA LEU A 32 -0.17 1.70 9.42
C LEU A 32 0.69 2.50 10.40
N GLU A 33 1.72 1.88 10.97
CA GLU A 33 2.70 2.54 11.84
C GLU A 33 3.47 3.62 11.09
N LEU A 34 3.87 3.33 9.84
CA LEU A 34 4.62 4.26 9.00
C LEU A 34 3.78 5.46 8.55
N ILE A 35 2.51 5.24 8.18
CA ILE A 35 1.61 6.35 7.81
C ILE A 35 1.33 7.24 9.04
N GLY A 36 1.44 6.70 10.25
CA GLY A 36 1.14 7.39 11.50
C GLY A 36 -0.35 7.41 11.77
N PRO A 37 -0.79 7.87 12.97
CA PRO A 37 -2.19 7.89 13.36
C PRO A 37 -3.05 8.68 12.37
N GLY A 38 -4.34 8.35 12.32
CA GLY A 38 -5.29 9.20 11.60
C GLY A 38 -5.48 10.50 12.38
N ASP A 39 -6.15 11.46 11.77
CA ASP A 39 -6.53 12.73 12.41
C ASP A 39 -7.59 12.55 13.52
N ASP A 40 -7.76 11.33 14.04
CA ASP A 40 -8.54 10.98 15.24
C ASP A 40 -8.15 11.82 16.48
N HIS A 41 -7.05 12.58 16.40
CA HIS A 41 -6.53 13.48 17.42
C HIS A 41 -6.95 14.96 17.25
N LEU A 42 -7.70 15.33 16.20
CA LEU A 42 -8.18 16.70 15.98
C LEU A 42 -9.24 17.19 16.99
N GLY A 43 -9.55 16.37 18.00
CA GLY A 43 -10.27 16.79 19.19
C GLY A 43 -11.78 16.87 18.99
N ASP A 44 -12.49 17.13 20.09
CA ASP A 44 -13.96 17.08 20.23
C ASP A 44 -14.78 18.03 19.30
N ASP A 45 -14.19 18.66 18.28
CA ASP A 45 -14.85 19.60 17.36
C ASP A 45 -14.85 19.09 15.89
N PRO A 46 -15.98 18.52 15.42
CA PRO A 46 -16.15 18.06 14.03
C PRO A 46 -15.93 19.15 12.96
N LEU A 47 -15.97 20.44 13.32
CA LEU A 47 -15.72 21.52 12.37
C LEU A 47 -14.21 21.74 12.13
N ALA A 48 -13.36 21.42 13.12
CA ALA A 48 -11.91 21.59 13.01
C ALA A 48 -11.30 20.67 11.95
N GLU A 49 -11.87 19.47 11.74
CA GLU A 49 -11.48 18.54 10.68
C GLU A 49 -11.57 19.15 9.29
N LEU A 50 -12.56 20.02 9.02
CA LEU A 50 -12.71 20.70 7.72
C LEU A 50 -11.61 21.74 7.44
N PHE A 51 -10.87 22.16 8.47
CA PHE A 51 -9.79 23.13 8.37
C PHE A 51 -8.41 22.51 8.61
N ALA A 52 -8.33 21.19 8.79
CA ALA A 52 -7.07 20.49 8.95
C ALA A 52 -6.30 20.49 7.62
N GLU A 53 -5.22 21.27 7.59
CA GLU A 53 -4.33 21.33 6.44
C GLU A 53 -3.30 20.19 6.52
N GLY A 54 -3.07 19.53 5.38
CA GLY A 54 -2.01 18.53 5.23
C GLY A 54 -0.60 19.12 5.28
N PRO A 55 0.44 18.27 5.25
CA PRO A 55 1.82 18.72 5.32
C PRO A 55 2.20 19.59 4.11
N SER A 56 2.95 20.67 4.37
CA SER A 56 3.47 21.55 3.32
C SER A 56 4.77 21.05 2.69
N GLU A 57 5.50 20.18 3.38
CA GLU A 57 6.77 19.60 2.92
C GLU A 57 6.59 18.16 2.48
N ALA A 58 7.37 17.73 1.48
CA ALA A 58 7.37 16.34 1.07
C ALA A 58 7.91 15.44 2.21
N PRO A 59 7.41 14.19 2.35
CA PRO A 59 7.96 13.26 3.32
C PRO A 59 9.45 13.02 3.09
N THR A 60 10.22 12.79 4.16
CA THR A 60 11.64 12.44 4.03
C THR A 60 11.85 10.94 3.83
N ASP A 61 10.98 10.10 4.40
CA ASP A 61 11.02 8.66 4.22
C ASP A 61 10.72 8.29 2.75
N PRO A 62 11.55 7.46 2.09
CA PRO A 62 11.38 7.10 0.68
C PRO A 62 10.08 6.34 0.40
N VAL A 63 9.58 5.54 1.33
CA VAL A 63 8.29 4.85 1.19
C VAL A 63 7.16 5.87 1.20
N LEU A 64 7.18 6.80 2.16
CA LEU A 64 6.14 7.85 2.23
C LEU A 64 6.16 8.73 0.98
N ARG A 65 7.34 9.09 0.44
CA ARG A 65 7.42 9.81 -0.85
C ARG A 65 6.81 9.05 -2.01
N ARG A 66 6.94 7.71 -2.01
CA ARG A 66 6.35 6.86 -3.06
C ARG A 66 4.83 6.75 -2.92
N LEU A 67 4.33 6.68 -1.68
CA LEU A 67 2.90 6.57 -1.36
C LEU A 67 2.14 7.89 -1.50
N PHE A 68 2.83 9.01 -1.25
CA PHE A 68 2.30 10.38 -1.31
C PHE A 68 3.14 11.21 -2.29
N PRO A 69 3.09 10.90 -3.60
CA PRO A 69 3.91 11.58 -4.60
C PRO A 69 3.43 12.99 -4.87
N ASP A 70 4.35 13.83 -5.36
CA ASP A 70 4.01 15.17 -5.82
C ASP A 70 3.20 15.13 -7.11
N ALA A 71 2.22 16.03 -7.25
CA ALA A 71 1.39 16.14 -8.44
C ALA A 71 2.10 16.80 -9.64
N TYR A 72 3.23 17.46 -9.39
CA TYR A 72 3.99 18.21 -10.39
C TYR A 72 5.38 17.61 -10.59
N ALA A 73 6.03 17.99 -11.69
CA ALA A 73 7.37 17.52 -12.03
C ALA A 73 8.38 17.88 -10.93
N ASP A 74 9.41 17.04 -10.78
CA ASP A 74 10.49 17.26 -9.82
C ASP A 74 11.14 18.63 -10.09
N PRO A 75 11.19 19.54 -9.09
CA PRO A 75 11.85 20.83 -9.22
C PRO A 75 13.31 20.77 -9.70
N ALA A 76 13.99 19.64 -9.51
CA ALA A 76 15.35 19.40 -10.01
C ALA A 76 15.41 19.33 -11.56
N THR A 77 14.28 19.11 -12.22
CA THR A 77 14.17 19.05 -13.69
C THR A 77 13.86 20.41 -14.33
N ALA A 78 13.58 21.44 -13.53
CA ALA A 78 13.24 22.78 -14.00
C ALA A 78 14.40 23.48 -14.71
N ALA A 79 14.10 24.28 -15.74
CA ALA A 79 15.11 25.01 -16.50
C ALA A 79 15.64 26.25 -15.76
N THR A 80 14.86 26.79 -14.83
CA THR A 80 15.22 27.99 -14.06
C THR A 80 14.92 27.84 -12.57
N ALA A 81 15.62 28.60 -11.73
CA ALA A 81 15.37 28.62 -10.29
C ALA A 81 13.95 29.11 -9.95
N GLN A 82 13.40 30.04 -10.75
CA GLN A 82 12.05 30.55 -10.56
C GLN A 82 11.01 29.46 -10.85
N GLU A 83 11.18 28.71 -11.93
CA GLU A 83 10.32 27.57 -12.27
C GLU A 83 10.39 26.47 -11.20
N ALA A 84 11.60 26.15 -10.71
CA ALA A 84 11.76 25.18 -9.63
C ALA A 84 10.98 25.60 -8.36
N GLU A 85 11.00 26.89 -8.03
CA GLU A 85 10.28 27.41 -6.88
C GLU A 85 8.75 27.36 -7.06
N GLU A 86 8.27 27.68 -8.27
CA GLU A 86 6.85 27.55 -8.60
C GLU A 86 6.38 26.09 -8.49
N LEU A 87 7.16 25.13 -9.00
CA LEU A 87 6.86 23.69 -8.88
C LEU A 87 6.81 23.22 -7.42
N ARG A 88 7.73 23.69 -6.57
CA ARG A 88 7.71 23.41 -5.12
C ARG A 88 6.46 23.95 -4.47
N ALA A 89 6.13 25.23 -4.70
CA ALA A 89 4.96 25.89 -4.12
C ALA A 89 3.66 25.19 -4.52
N ARG A 90 3.53 24.83 -5.80
CA ARG A 90 2.34 24.11 -6.31
C ARG A 90 2.22 22.70 -5.75
N SER A 91 3.34 21.99 -5.59
CA SER A 91 3.33 20.66 -4.95
C SER A 91 2.99 20.75 -3.46
N ALA A 92 3.49 21.76 -2.76
CA ALA A 92 3.14 22.03 -1.37
C ALA A 92 1.65 22.33 -1.19
N GLU A 93 1.07 23.19 -2.04
CA GLU A 93 -0.36 23.50 -2.02
C GLU A 93 -1.22 22.25 -2.29
N PHE A 94 -0.83 21.44 -3.27
CA PHE A 94 -1.51 20.18 -3.55
C PHE A 94 -1.50 19.24 -2.33
N ARG A 95 -0.32 18.96 -1.76
CA ARG A 95 -0.19 18.10 -0.56
C ARG A 95 -1.05 18.60 0.59
N ARG A 96 -1.04 19.92 0.83
CA ARG A 96 -1.83 20.57 1.87
C ARG A 96 -3.32 20.28 1.77
N PHE A 97 -3.86 20.11 0.56
CA PHE A 97 -5.28 19.85 0.34
C PHE A 97 -5.65 18.39 0.08
N THR A 98 -4.69 17.51 -0.25
CA THR A 98 -5.01 16.13 -0.67
C THR A 98 -4.38 15.05 0.18
N GLU A 99 -3.26 15.32 0.87
CA GLU A 99 -2.47 14.27 1.50
C GLU A 99 -3.17 13.66 2.72
N ASN A 100 -3.94 14.44 3.49
CA ASN A 100 -4.70 13.93 4.63
C ASN A 100 -5.77 12.92 4.20
N ASP A 101 -6.56 13.24 3.17
CA ASP A 101 -7.55 12.33 2.60
C ASP A 101 -6.90 11.06 2.05
N LEU A 102 -5.76 11.20 1.37
CA LEU A 102 -5.01 10.06 0.85
C LEU A 102 -4.48 9.18 2.00
N ARG A 103 -3.96 9.78 3.08
CA ARG A 103 -3.52 9.06 4.28
C ARG A 103 -4.69 8.31 4.91
N ALA A 104 -5.84 8.95 5.07
CA ALA A 104 -7.04 8.33 5.62
C ALA A 104 -7.48 7.11 4.79
N ALA A 105 -7.62 7.25 3.47
CA ALA A 105 -8.03 6.17 2.57
C ALA A 105 -7.05 4.98 2.60
N LYS A 106 -5.74 5.24 2.61
CA LYS A 106 -4.72 4.19 2.72
C LYS A 106 -4.77 3.48 4.07
N ARG A 107 -4.98 4.22 5.16
CA ARG A 107 -5.16 3.65 6.51
C ARG A 107 -6.40 2.78 6.60
N GLU A 108 -7.54 3.23 6.09
CA GLU A 108 -8.77 2.45 6.06
C GLU A 108 -8.58 1.12 5.31
N SER A 109 -7.92 1.17 4.16
CA SER A 109 -7.62 -0.02 3.35
C SER A 109 -6.71 -1.00 4.10
N ALA A 110 -5.62 -0.53 4.70
CA ALA A 110 -4.72 -1.37 5.48
C ALA A 110 -5.39 -1.94 6.75
N LEU A 111 -6.23 -1.14 7.44
CA LEU A 111 -7.02 -1.61 8.57
C LEU A 111 -8.05 -2.66 8.14
N LEU A 112 -8.67 -2.50 6.96
CA LEU A 112 -9.56 -3.52 6.42
C LEU A 112 -8.83 -4.85 6.23
N VAL A 113 -7.64 -4.84 5.62
CA VAL A 113 -6.81 -6.05 5.46
C VAL A 113 -6.58 -6.72 6.81
N VAL A 114 -6.13 -5.97 7.82
CA VAL A 114 -5.90 -6.51 9.17
C VAL A 114 -7.19 -7.11 9.75
N ARG A 115 -8.32 -6.38 9.70
CA ARG A 115 -9.61 -6.88 10.21
C ARG A 115 -10.08 -8.14 9.51
N THR A 116 -9.93 -8.20 8.19
CA THR A 116 -10.35 -9.37 7.40
C THR A 116 -9.49 -10.58 7.71
N LEU A 117 -8.18 -10.41 7.92
CA LEU A 117 -7.27 -11.49 8.33
C LEU A 117 -7.53 -11.95 9.77
N ASP A 118 -7.75 -11.02 10.70
CA ASP A 118 -8.02 -11.32 12.11
C ASP A 118 -9.37 -12.03 12.32
N ALA A 119 -10.30 -11.90 11.37
CA ALA A 119 -11.60 -12.55 11.39
C ALA A 119 -11.62 -13.95 10.75
N VAL A 120 -10.52 -14.38 10.12
CA VAL A 120 -10.44 -15.71 9.47
C VAL A 120 -10.54 -16.82 10.52
N PRO A 121 -11.50 -17.75 10.39
CA PRO A 121 -11.47 -18.97 11.18
C PRO A 121 -10.23 -19.80 10.81
N VAL A 122 -9.31 -19.96 11.75
CA VAL A 122 -8.07 -20.72 11.52
C VAL A 122 -8.27 -22.21 11.75
N ASP A 123 -7.66 -23.02 10.89
CA ASP A 123 -7.58 -24.47 11.04
C ASP A 123 -6.53 -24.88 12.11
N SER A 124 -6.30 -26.19 12.25
CA SER A 124 -5.33 -26.72 13.23
C SER A 124 -3.88 -26.33 12.94
N GLU A 125 -3.56 -25.91 11.72
CA GLU A 125 -2.22 -25.50 11.29
C GLU A 125 -2.07 -23.96 11.30
N GLY A 126 -3.15 -23.23 11.60
CA GLY A 126 -3.19 -21.77 11.68
C GLY A 126 -3.48 -21.07 10.35
N GLY A 127 -3.77 -21.83 9.29
CA GLY A 127 -4.21 -21.30 8.00
C GLY A 127 -5.73 -21.11 7.95
N GLY A 128 -6.24 -20.47 6.91
CA GLY A 128 -7.68 -20.31 6.73
C GLY A 128 -8.07 -19.60 5.44
N THR A 129 -9.37 -19.55 5.17
CA THR A 129 -9.93 -18.95 3.97
C THR A 129 -10.38 -17.52 4.26
N VAL A 130 -9.77 -16.55 3.56
CA VAL A 130 -10.21 -15.16 3.52
C VAL A 130 -11.30 -15.03 2.46
N GLU A 131 -12.46 -14.51 2.83
CA GLU A 131 -13.54 -14.18 1.91
C GLU A 131 -13.73 -12.67 1.84
N LEU A 132 -13.84 -12.12 0.63
CA LEU A 132 -13.98 -10.68 0.37
C LEU A 132 -15.21 -10.42 -0.48
N THR A 133 -15.98 -9.40 -0.12
CA THR A 133 -16.99 -8.81 -1.02
C THR A 133 -16.32 -8.01 -2.14
N PRO A 134 -17.03 -7.66 -3.24
CA PRO A 134 -16.42 -6.89 -4.33
C PRO A 134 -15.82 -5.55 -3.89
N ASP A 135 -16.44 -4.88 -2.92
CA ASP A 135 -15.94 -3.61 -2.39
C ASP A 135 -14.72 -3.81 -1.49
N GLN A 136 -14.70 -4.89 -0.70
CA GLN A 136 -13.52 -5.27 0.08
C GLN A 136 -12.36 -5.66 -0.84
N SER A 137 -12.63 -6.35 -1.95
CA SER A 137 -11.62 -6.70 -2.96
C SER A 137 -10.95 -5.45 -3.54
N ARG A 138 -11.71 -4.39 -3.86
CA ARG A 138 -11.14 -3.12 -4.35
C ARG A 138 -10.22 -2.46 -3.32
N GLN A 139 -10.62 -2.45 -2.04
CA GLN A 139 -9.79 -1.91 -0.96
C GLN A 139 -8.53 -2.76 -0.73
N TRP A 140 -8.67 -4.09 -0.78
CA TRP A 140 -7.53 -5.01 -0.71
C TRP A 140 -6.54 -4.79 -1.85
N ILE A 141 -7.01 -4.57 -3.09
CA ILE A 141 -6.14 -4.24 -4.23
C ILE A 141 -5.33 -2.97 -3.94
N GLY A 142 -5.97 -1.92 -3.41
CA GLY A 142 -5.30 -0.69 -3.01
C GLY A 142 -4.23 -0.92 -1.93
N ALA A 143 -4.58 -1.69 -0.89
CA ALA A 143 -3.65 -2.02 0.19
C ALA A 143 -2.47 -2.87 -0.31
N LEU A 144 -2.71 -3.91 -1.12
CA LEU A 144 -1.65 -4.75 -1.70
C LEU A 144 -0.70 -3.92 -2.58
N ASN A 145 -1.25 -2.98 -3.35
CA ASN A 145 -0.44 -2.05 -4.13
C ASN A 145 0.46 -1.18 -3.22
N ASP A 146 -0.08 -0.65 -2.13
CA ASP A 146 0.69 0.18 -1.19
C ASP A 146 1.78 -0.62 -0.47
N LEU A 147 1.52 -1.88 -0.09
CA LEU A 147 2.53 -2.79 0.44
C LEU A 147 3.66 -3.01 -0.57
N ARG A 148 3.31 -3.22 -1.85
CA ARG A 148 4.29 -3.42 -2.92
C ARG A 148 5.11 -2.17 -3.20
N LEU A 149 4.50 -0.99 -3.16
CA LEU A 149 5.21 0.28 -3.28
C LEU A 149 6.17 0.51 -2.11
N ALA A 150 5.77 0.13 -0.89
CA ALA A 150 6.62 0.22 0.29
C ALA A 150 7.84 -0.70 0.20
N ILE A 151 7.64 -1.95 -0.20
CA ILE A 151 8.74 -2.91 -0.40
C ILE A 151 9.67 -2.41 -1.51
N ALA A 152 9.12 -1.96 -2.64
CA ALA A 152 9.91 -1.42 -3.75
C ALA A 152 10.78 -0.23 -3.32
N ALA A 153 10.23 0.73 -2.57
CA ALA A 153 10.99 1.87 -2.09
C ALA A 153 12.10 1.48 -1.08
N ARG A 154 11.88 0.44 -0.26
CA ARG A 154 12.93 -0.09 0.64
C ARG A 154 14.03 -0.84 -0.10
N LEU A 155 13.69 -1.46 -1.24
CA LEU A 155 14.63 -2.13 -2.13
C LEU A 155 15.34 -1.17 -3.10
N ASP A 156 15.01 0.13 -3.06
CA ASP A 156 15.48 1.16 -3.99
C ASP A 156 15.18 0.82 -5.47
N LEU A 157 14.01 0.22 -5.70
CA LEU A 157 13.51 -0.10 -7.04
C LEU A 157 12.97 1.16 -7.72
N ARG A 158 13.61 1.56 -8.83
CA ARG A 158 13.26 2.77 -9.59
C ARG A 158 12.57 2.43 -10.91
N ASP A 159 13.01 1.38 -11.60
CA ASP A 159 12.44 0.93 -12.86
C ASP A 159 12.41 -0.60 -13.03
N GLU A 160 11.89 -1.06 -14.18
CA GLU A 160 11.77 -2.49 -14.51
C GLU A 160 13.13 -3.20 -14.55
N SER A 161 14.21 -2.50 -14.93
CA SER A 161 15.55 -3.10 -15.03
C SER A 161 16.14 -3.44 -13.66
N ASP A 162 15.82 -2.64 -12.63
CA ASP A 162 16.18 -2.96 -11.25
C ASP A 162 15.51 -4.27 -10.77
N THR A 163 14.32 -4.59 -11.31
CA THR A 163 13.57 -5.80 -10.92
C THR A 163 14.23 -7.07 -11.48
N ASP A 164 14.71 -7.01 -12.73
CA ASP A 164 15.43 -8.11 -13.41
C ASP A 164 16.70 -8.54 -12.65
N GLU A 165 17.46 -7.58 -12.15
CA GLU A 165 18.66 -7.85 -11.35
C GLU A 165 18.33 -8.49 -9.99
N LEU A 166 17.21 -8.11 -9.37
CA LEU A 166 16.79 -8.66 -8.08
C LEU A 166 16.38 -10.14 -8.17
N PHE A 167 15.85 -10.60 -9.30
CA PHE A 167 15.57 -12.03 -9.51
C PHE A 167 16.84 -12.88 -9.54
N GLN A 168 17.96 -12.30 -9.97
CA GLN A 168 19.25 -12.98 -10.10
C GLN A 168 20.07 -12.94 -8.81
N LEU A 169 19.55 -12.32 -7.74
CA LEU A 169 20.26 -12.30 -6.46
C LEU A 169 20.48 -13.73 -5.93
N PRO A 170 21.67 -14.01 -5.37
CA PRO A 170 21.92 -15.26 -4.65
C PRO A 170 20.92 -15.46 -3.51
N ASP A 171 20.62 -16.73 -3.18
CA ASP A 171 19.72 -17.05 -2.06
C ASP A 171 20.26 -16.56 -0.69
N SER A 172 21.55 -16.28 -0.61
CA SER A 172 22.20 -15.70 0.56
C SER A 172 22.09 -14.16 0.66
N ASP A 173 21.56 -13.48 -0.37
CA ASP A 173 21.40 -12.02 -0.33
C ASP A 173 20.33 -11.64 0.72
N PRO A 174 20.63 -10.71 1.65
CA PRO A 174 19.69 -10.32 2.70
C PRO A 174 18.38 -9.71 2.17
N ARG A 175 18.34 -9.22 0.93
CA ARG A 175 17.15 -8.66 0.29
C ARG A 175 16.22 -9.72 -0.30
N LYS A 176 16.70 -10.96 -0.49
CA LYS A 176 15.96 -12.03 -1.16
C LYS A 176 14.56 -12.26 -0.56
N PRO A 177 14.34 -12.27 0.77
CA PRO A 177 13.00 -12.44 1.34
C PRO A 177 12.02 -11.32 0.93
N MET A 178 12.49 -10.07 0.89
CA MET A 178 11.65 -8.94 0.48
C MET A 178 11.31 -9.00 -1.01
N VAL A 179 12.25 -9.46 -1.86
CA VAL A 179 11.99 -9.69 -3.29
C VAL A 179 10.92 -10.77 -3.47
N ILE A 180 11.03 -11.88 -2.75
CA ILE A 180 10.02 -12.96 -2.80
C ILE A 180 8.65 -12.43 -2.37
N ALA A 181 8.58 -11.66 -1.28
CA ALA A 181 7.34 -11.03 -0.83
C ALA A 181 6.75 -10.09 -1.89
N GLN A 182 7.59 -9.28 -2.56
CA GLN A 182 7.16 -8.37 -3.62
C GLN A 182 6.45 -9.09 -4.77
N LEU A 183 7.00 -10.23 -5.19
CA LEU A 183 6.48 -11.04 -6.30
C LEU A 183 5.21 -11.77 -5.91
N TRP A 184 5.21 -12.35 -4.72
CA TRP A 184 4.05 -13.05 -4.20
C TRP A 184 2.86 -12.10 -4.03
N LEU A 185 3.07 -10.90 -3.47
CA LEU A 185 2.02 -9.89 -3.36
C LEU A 185 1.53 -9.41 -4.73
N ALA A 186 2.42 -9.35 -5.74
CA ALA A 186 2.03 -9.02 -7.11
C ALA A 186 1.06 -10.06 -7.68
N GLY A 187 1.40 -11.35 -7.56
CA GLY A 187 0.52 -12.43 -8.00
C GLY A 187 -0.79 -12.50 -7.22
N LEU A 188 -0.76 -12.23 -5.90
CA LEU A 188 -1.96 -12.16 -5.08
C LEU A 188 -2.90 -11.03 -5.55
N GLN A 189 -2.34 -9.83 -5.81
CA GLN A 189 -3.10 -8.70 -6.34
C GLN A 189 -3.67 -8.99 -7.73
N GLU A 190 -2.88 -9.60 -8.62
CA GLU A 190 -3.32 -10.00 -9.96
C GLU A 190 -4.51 -10.96 -9.89
N SER A 191 -4.40 -12.04 -9.11
CA SER A 191 -5.51 -12.99 -8.93
C SER A 191 -6.79 -12.32 -8.40
N LEU A 192 -6.67 -11.36 -7.49
CA LEU A 192 -7.81 -10.62 -6.96
C LEU A 192 -8.46 -9.71 -8.02
N ILE A 193 -7.66 -9.06 -8.87
CA ILE A 193 -8.15 -8.28 -10.00
C ILE A 193 -8.92 -9.18 -10.98
N GLU A 194 -8.39 -10.36 -11.30
CA GLU A 194 -9.03 -11.31 -12.20
C GLU A 194 -10.43 -11.73 -11.72
N THR A 195 -10.61 -11.91 -10.40
CA THR A 195 -11.93 -12.25 -9.82
C THR A 195 -12.99 -11.17 -10.09
N LEU A 196 -12.59 -9.90 -10.19
CA LEU A 196 -13.50 -8.78 -10.45
C LEU A 196 -13.84 -8.63 -11.94
N THR A 197 -12.97 -9.12 -12.83
CA THR A 197 -13.18 -9.07 -14.28
C THR A 197 -13.91 -10.30 -14.82
N ALA A 198 -13.79 -11.44 -14.15
CA ALA A 198 -14.43 -12.69 -14.56
C ALA A 198 -15.94 -12.74 -14.23
N GLY A 199 -16.42 -11.85 -13.35
CA GLY A 199 -17.83 -11.75 -12.94
C GLY A 199 -18.68 -10.75 -13.74
N GLY A 200 -18.23 -10.30 -14.92
CA GLY A 200 -18.92 -9.34 -15.80
C GLY A 200 -19.64 -9.98 -16.98
#